data_AF-A0A2T2Y6L1-F1
#
_entry.id   AF-A0A2T2Y6L1-F1
#
_cell.length_a   1.000
_cell.length_b   1.000
_cell.length_c   1.000
_cell.angle_alpha   90.00
_cell.angle_beta   90.00
_cell.angle_gamma   90.00
#
_symmetry.space_group_name_H-M   'P 1'
#
loop_
_entity.id
_entity.type
_entity.pdbx_description
1 polymer ?
#
loop_
_entity_poly.entity_id
_entity_poly.type
_entity_poly.pdbx_seq_one_letter_code
_entity_poly.pdbx_strand_id
1 'polypeptide(L)' 'MTETQFEKNYPHDKFKYVRTNFRTKGTMGQTEIEEYDIISIETGETVLKATRTEHTNLRGLDTTVKWDW' A
#
# COMPACT_ATOMS: atom_id res chain seq x y z
N MET A 1 5.53 7.27 3.66
CA MET A 1 5.62 6.56 4.97
C MET A 1 6.04 5.10 4.75
N THR A 2 6.68 4.41 5.70
CA THR A 2 7.04 2.98 5.55
C THR A 2 5.87 2.05 5.90
N GLU A 3 5.85 0.82 5.36
CA GLU A 3 4.84 -0.22 5.66
C GLU A 3 4.55 -0.37 7.17
N THR A 4 5.59 -0.61 7.98
CA THR A 4 5.44 -0.79 9.44
C THR A 4 4.87 0.43 10.15
N GLN A 5 5.09 1.64 9.64
CA GLN A 5 4.50 2.85 10.22
C GLN A 5 3.03 2.97 9.83
N PHE A 6 2.70 2.61 8.60
CA PHE A 6 1.33 2.61 8.11
C PHE A 6 0.49 1.59 8.87
N GLU A 7 0.96 0.34 9.02
CA GLU A 7 0.29 -0.71 9.79
C GLU A 7 0.15 -0.37 11.29
N LYS A 8 1.07 0.41 11.86
CA LYS A 8 0.90 0.90 13.25
C LYS A 8 -0.26 1.89 13.37
N ASN A 9 -0.49 2.71 12.35
CA ASN A 9 -1.57 3.69 12.34
C ASN A 9 -2.91 3.05 11.94
N TYR A 10 -2.88 2.07 11.03
CA TYR A 10 -4.05 1.41 10.47
C TYR A 10 -3.95 -0.12 10.61
N PRO A 11 -3.92 -0.68 11.82
CA PRO A 11 -3.69 -2.10 11.99
C PRO A 11 -4.84 -2.95 11.42
N HIS A 12 -4.50 -4.10 10.85
CA HIS A 12 -5.44 -5.00 10.16
C HIS A 12 -6.54 -5.60 11.05
N ASP A 13 -6.39 -5.54 12.38
CA ASP A 13 -7.42 -5.94 13.35
C ASP A 13 -8.58 -4.93 13.41
N LYS A 14 -8.33 -3.67 13.07
CA LYS A 14 -9.31 -2.57 13.11
C LYS A 14 -9.71 -2.08 11.73
N PHE A 15 -8.85 -2.27 10.72
CA PHE A 15 -9.07 -1.75 9.37
C PHE A 15 -8.94 -2.83 8.30
N LYS A 16 -9.86 -2.78 7.34
CA LYS A 16 -9.83 -3.61 6.13
C LYS A 16 -9.24 -2.81 4.98
N TYR A 17 -8.27 -3.40 4.29
CA TYR A 17 -7.63 -2.78 3.12
C TYR A 17 -8.28 -3.35 1.87
N VAL A 18 -8.96 -2.51 1.10
CA VAL A 18 -9.60 -2.91 -0.15
C VAL A 18 -8.82 -2.33 -1.32
N ARG A 19 -8.13 -3.18 -2.08
CA ARG A 19 -7.40 -2.74 -3.27
C ARG A 19 -8.39 -2.32 -4.34
N THR A 20 -8.33 -1.05 -4.74
CA THR A 20 -9.21 -0.46 -5.75
C THR A 20 -8.55 -0.39 -7.12
N ASN A 21 -7.22 -0.23 -7.16
CA ASN A 21 -6.47 -0.13 -8.40
C ASN A 21 -5.10 -0.80 -8.28
N PHE A 22 -4.57 -1.24 -9.42
CA PHE A 22 -3.23 -1.81 -9.54
C PHE A 22 -2.63 -1.44 -10.88
N ARG A 23 -1.40 -0.94 -10.85
CA ARG A 23 -0.61 -0.70 -12.05
C ARG A 23 0.86 -1.00 -11.80
N THR A 24 1.54 -1.46 -12.83
CA THR A 24 2.99 -1.66 -12.80
C THR A 24 3.70 -0.69 -13.76
N LYS A 25 4.93 -0.32 -13.42
CA LYS A 25 5.79 0.56 -14.22
C LYS A 25 7.23 0.06 -14.24
N GLY A 26 7.97 0.48 -15.25
CA GLY A 26 9.39 0.15 -15.42
C GLY A 26 9.65 -1.14 -16.17
N THR A 27 10.92 -1.43 -16.42
CA THR A 27 11.33 -2.64 -17.13
C THR A 27 10.98 -3.87 -16.29
N MET A 28 10.22 -4.81 -16.86
CA MET A 28 9.75 -6.02 -16.17
C MET A 28 8.90 -5.76 -14.92
N GLY A 29 8.23 -4.60 -14.79
CA GLY A 29 7.34 -4.34 -13.66
C GLY A 29 8.05 -4.02 -12.35
N GLN A 30 9.26 -3.43 -12.41
CA GLN A 30 10.05 -3.00 -11.25
C GLN A 30 9.28 -2.20 -10.19
N THR A 31 8.27 -1.43 -10.59
CA THR A 31 7.48 -0.62 -9.67
C THR A 31 6.04 -1.08 -9.72
N GLU A 32 5.52 -1.50 -8.59
CA GLU A 32 4.11 -1.81 -8.40
C GLU A 32 3.46 -0.67 -7.62
N ILE A 33 2.32 -0.21 -8.11
CA ILE A 33 1.56 0.89 -7.50
C ILE A 33 0.14 0.38 -7.30
N GLU A 34 -0.26 0.28 -6.05
CA GLU A 34 -1.56 -0.19 -5.58
C GLU A 34 -2.30 0.95 -4.89
N GLU A 35 -3.57 1.13 -5.21
CA GLU A 35 -4.44 2.07 -4.50
C GLU A 35 -5.38 1.26 -3.60
N TYR A 36 -5.55 1.71 -2.36
CA TYR A 36 -6.34 1.08 -1.33
C TYR A 36 -7.34 2.04 -0.72
N ASP A 37 -8.56 1.56 -0.54
CA ASP A 37 -9.53 2.14 0.39
C ASP A 37 -9.36 1.43 1.74
N ILE A 38 -9.05 2.20 2.78
CA ILE A 38 -8.90 1.73 4.16
C ILE A 38 -10.23 1.92 4.87
N ILE A 39 -10.87 0.82 5.24
CA ILE A 39 -12.23 0.78 5.77
C ILE A 39 -12.18 0.40 7.25
N SER A 40 -12.79 1.20 8.12
CA SER A 40 -12.95 0.85 9.54
C SER A 40 -13.87 -0.36 9.67
N ILE A 41 -13.43 -1.39 10.39
CA ILE A 41 -14.27 -2.57 10.64
C ILE A 41 -15.43 -2.23 11.57
N GLU A 42 -15.23 -1.30 12.50
CA GLU A 42 -16.25 -0.89 13.47
C GLU A 42 -17.42 -0.16 12.81
N THR A 43 -17.15 0.75 11.87
CA THR A 43 -18.17 1.59 11.25
C THR A 43 -18.54 1.15 9.83
N GLY A 44 -17.68 0.39 9.15
CA GLY A 44 -17.84 0.03 7.74
C GLY A 44 -17.53 1.18 6.77
N GLU A 45 -17.05 2.32 7.26
CA GLU A 45 -16.77 3.50 6.43
C GLU A 45 -15.30 3.56 5.99
N THR A 46 -15.06 4.09 4.78
CA THR A 46 -13.71 4.38 4.28
C THR A 46 -13.14 5.59 5.03
N VAL A 47 -12.10 5.34 5.82
CA VAL A 47 -11.42 6.38 6.63
C VAL A 47 -10.24 7.01 5.90
N LEU A 48 -9.66 6.31 4.93
CA LEU A 48 -8.51 6.80 4.17
C LEU A 48 -8.45 6.14 2.78
N LYS A 49 -7.97 6.88 1.79
CA LYS A 49 -7.50 6.31 0.52
C LYS A 49 -6.00 6.45 0.46
N ALA A 50 -5.28 5.34 0.33
CA ALA A 50 -3.83 5.32 0.39
C ALA A 50 -3.25 4.61 -0.82
N THR A 51 -2.09 5.07 -1.28
CA THR A 51 -1.33 4.46 -2.37
C THR A 51 -0.10 3.77 -1.80
N ARG A 52 0.01 2.46 -2.04
CA ARG A 52 1.19 1.65 -1.76
C ARG A 52 2.04 1.56 -3.02
N THR A 53 3.26 2.06 -2.96
CA THR A 53 4.25 1.93 -4.03
C THR A 53 5.35 0.99 -3.56
N GLU A 54 5.46 -0.15 -4.22
CA GLU A 54 6.56 -1.08 -4.07
C GLU A 54 7.54 -0.89 -5.24
N HIS A 55 8.83 -0.76 -4.93
CA HIS A 55 9.87 -0.64 -5.94
C HIS A 55 10.98 -1.65 -5.68
N THR A 56 11.23 -2.50 -6.67
CA THR A 56 12.23 -3.57 -6.66
C THR A 56 13.42 -3.16 -7.51
N ASN A 57 14.59 -3.03 -6.88
CA ASN A 57 15.82 -2.72 -7.57
C ASN A 57 16.43 -4.00 -8.18
N LEU A 58 16.30 -4.19 -9.50
CA LEU A 58 16.78 -5.41 -10.18
C LEU A 58 18.28 -5.66 -10.06
N ARG A 59 19.08 -4.63 -9.76
CA ARG A 59 20.55 -4.77 -9.61
C ARG A 59 20.99 -5.15 -8.20
N GLY A 60 20.09 -5.11 -7.22
CA GLY A 60 20.37 -5.47 -5.82
C GLY A 60 19.38 -6.46 -5.21
N LEU A 61 18.27 -6.76 -5.90
CA LEU A 61 17.12 -7.52 -5.38
C LEU A 61 16.51 -6.93 -4.09
N ASP A 62 16.78 -5.65 -3.83
CA ASP A 62 16.21 -4.92 -2.70
C ASP A 62 14.82 -4.38 -3.09
N THR A 63 13.85 -4.62 -2.21
CA THR A 63 12.48 -4.11 -2.34
C THR A 63 12.24 -3.02 -1.30
N THR A 64 11.71 -1.89 -1.76
CA THR A 64 11.29 -0.80 -0.87
C THR A 64 9.79 -0.57 -1.02
N VAL A 65 9.11 -0.39 0.11
CA VAL A 65 7.67 -0.11 0.12
C VAL A 65 7.41 1.25 0.76
N LYS A 66 6.59 2.06 0.08
CA LYS A 66 6.18 3.38 0.55
C LYS A 66 4.67 3.53 0.45
N TRP A 67 4.11 4.18 1.45
CA TRP A 67 2.71 4.59 1.51
C TRP A 67 2.58 6.10 1.42
N ASP A 68 1.64 6.58 0.62
CA ASP A 68 1.27 7.98 0.43
C ASP A 68 -0.27 8.11 0.47
N TRP A 69 -0.80 9.22 1.00
CA TRP A 69 -2.24 9.50 1.08
C TRP A 69 -2.54 11.00 1.02
#